data_AF-A0A1S9I9Z8-F1
#
_entry.id   AF-A0A1S9I9Z8-F1
#
_cell.length_a   1.000
_cell.length_b   1.000
_cell.length_c   1.000
_cell.angle_alpha   90.00
_cell.angle_beta   90.00
_cell.angle_gamma   90.00
#
_symmetry.space_group_name_H-M   'P 1'
#
loop_
_entity.id
_entity.type
_entity.pdbx_description
1 polymer ?
#
loop_
_entity_poly.entity_id
_entity_poly.type
_entity_poly.pdbx_seq_one_letter_code
_entity_poly.pdbx_strand_id
1 'polypeptide(L)'
;MKNLKGLLDKLKELGQTEEGITIYNVDTEVFIQLQNFNVEETENNIYLTGQAFYGDENLNDIGIECIPIENYTLTLNKIGLVGWHKENCGELHLEYVDRIIILECDDEVLWREEDMGEAI
;
A
#
# COMPACT_ATOMS: atom_id res chain seq x y z
N MET A 1 -15.41 -13.74 -2.97
CA MET A 1 -14.91 -12.45 -2.44
C MET A 1 -15.52 -11.32 -3.24
N LYS A 2 -16.11 -10.31 -2.60
CA LYS A 2 -16.42 -9.08 -3.32
C LYS A 2 -15.08 -8.48 -3.76
N ASN A 3 -14.84 -8.55 -5.07
CA ASN A 3 -13.82 -7.82 -5.80
C ASN A 3 -12.32 -8.17 -5.59
N LEU A 4 -11.95 -9.44 -5.36
CA LEU A 4 -10.52 -9.85 -5.33
C LEU A 4 -9.76 -9.44 -6.61
N LYS A 5 -10.42 -9.55 -7.77
CA LYS A 5 -9.85 -9.10 -9.04
C LYS A 5 -9.51 -7.60 -9.01
N GLY A 6 -10.43 -6.76 -8.52
CA GLY A 6 -10.17 -5.32 -8.38
C GLY A 6 -9.03 -5.01 -7.41
N LEU A 7 -8.88 -5.79 -6.32
CA LEU A 7 -7.74 -5.65 -5.41
C LEU A 7 -6.43 -5.92 -6.14
N LEU A 8 -6.35 -7.02 -6.89
CA LEU A 8 -5.15 -7.40 -7.64
C LEU A 8 -4.80 -6.37 -8.71
N ASP A 9 -5.81 -5.85 -9.43
CA ASP A 9 -5.61 -4.83 -10.44
C ASP A 9 -5.06 -3.54 -9.81
N LYS A 10 -5.59 -3.11 -8.65
CA LYS A 10 -5.09 -1.93 -7.93
C LYS A 10 -3.68 -2.15 -7.36
N LEU A 11 -3.39 -3.31 -6.76
CA LEU A 11 -2.05 -3.62 -6.27
C LEU A 11 -1.02 -3.64 -7.42
N LYS A 12 -1.39 -4.14 -8.60
CA LYS A 12 -0.53 -4.10 -9.79
C LYS A 12 -0.28 -2.67 -10.25
N GLU A 13 -1.31 -1.83 -10.28
CA GLU A 13 -1.19 -0.41 -10.61
C GLU A 13 -0.20 0.30 -9.67
N LEU A 14 -0.38 0.13 -8.35
CA LEU A 14 0.51 0.69 -7.32
C LEU A 14 1.95 0.18 -7.43
N GLY A 15 2.13 -1.09 -7.82
CA GLY A 15 3.47 -1.65 -8.05
C GLY A 15 4.24 -1.02 -9.22
N GLN A 16 3.55 -0.30 -10.11
CA GLN A 16 4.14 0.44 -11.23
C GLN A 16 4.36 1.93 -10.95
N THR A 17 3.98 2.44 -9.78
CA THR A 17 4.23 3.84 -9.40
C THR A 17 5.59 3.99 -8.72
N GLU A 18 6.17 5.19 -8.79
CA GLU A 18 7.41 5.51 -8.06
C GLU A 18 7.19 5.56 -6.54
N GLU A 19 5.96 5.80 -6.10
CA GLU A 19 5.59 5.99 -4.68
C GLU A 19 5.38 4.67 -3.95
N GLY A 20 4.87 3.64 -4.65
CA GLY A 20 4.67 2.31 -4.10
C GLY A 20 3.55 2.24 -3.05
N ILE A 21 3.78 1.49 -1.98
CA ILE A 21 2.88 1.40 -0.82
C ILE A 21 3.66 1.52 0.48
N THR A 22 3.03 2.08 1.50
CA THR A 22 3.49 2.10 2.88
C THR A 22 2.62 1.16 3.72
N ILE A 23 3.28 0.36 4.54
CA ILE A 23 2.65 -0.61 5.43
C ILE A 23 2.99 -0.20 6.85
N TYR A 24 1.97 0.11 7.64
CA TYR A 24 2.15 0.39 9.06
C TYR A 24 1.84 -0.84 9.91
N ASN A 25 2.85 -1.29 10.67
CA ASN A 25 2.66 -2.32 11.68
C ASN A 25 2.41 -1.65 13.04
N VAL A 26 1.15 -1.68 13.48
CA VAL A 26 0.70 -1.09 14.75
C VAL A 26 1.38 -1.71 15.97
N ASP A 27 1.68 -3.02 15.95
CA ASP A 27 2.25 -3.71 17.11
C ASP A 27 3.71 -3.35 17.36
N THR A 28 4.44 -3.04 16.28
CA THR A 28 5.87 -2.68 16.36
C THR A 28 6.14 -1.20 16.11
N GLU A 29 5.11 -0.42 15.79
CA GLU A 29 5.19 0.98 15.34
C GLU A 29 6.17 1.17 14.17
N VAL A 30 6.31 0.14 13.31
CA VAL A 30 7.26 0.15 12.19
C VAL A 30 6.53 0.48 10.90
N PHE A 31 7.18 1.29 10.06
CA PHE A 31 6.76 1.53 8.70
C PHE A 31 7.65 0.80 7.70
N ILE A 32 7.02 0.18 6.70
CA ILE A 32 7.71 -0.43 5.56
C ILE A 32 7.15 0.21 4.30
N GLN A 33 7.99 0.94 3.57
CA GLN A 33 7.66 1.37 2.23
C GLN A 33 8.13 0.32 1.22
N LEU A 34 7.26 -0.12 0.31
CA LEU A 34 7.54 -1.07 -0.75
C LEU A 34 7.31 -0.40 -2.10
N GLN A 35 8.38 -0.26 -2.88
CA GLN A 35 8.39 0.35 -4.20
C GLN A 35 8.80 -0.65 -5.28
N ASN A 36 8.51 -0.30 -6.55
CA ASN A 36 8.92 -1.07 -7.73
C ASN A 36 8.59 -2.58 -7.60
N PHE A 37 7.40 -2.89 -7.08
CA PHE A 37 7.04 -4.26 -6.73
C PHE A 37 6.18 -4.92 -7.81
N ASN A 38 6.37 -6.23 -7.95
CA ASN A 38 5.53 -7.09 -8.77
C ASN A 38 4.48 -7.79 -7.92
N VAL A 39 3.33 -8.07 -8.52
CA VAL A 39 2.22 -8.76 -7.87
C VAL A 39 2.03 -10.15 -8.48
N GLU A 40 2.19 -11.19 -7.66
CA GLU A 40 1.92 -12.58 -8.03
C GLU A 40 0.75 -13.14 -7.21
N GLU A 41 -0.21 -13.78 -7.89
CA GLU A 41 -1.35 -14.43 -7.25
C GLU A 41 -1.21 -15.96 -7.35
N THR A 42 -1.39 -16.65 -6.22
CA THR A 42 -1.55 -18.10 -6.15
C THR A 42 -2.93 -18.47 -5.62
N GLU A 43 -3.27 -19.76 -5.46
CA GLU A 43 -4.57 -20.16 -4.92
C GLU A 43 -4.89 -19.48 -3.58
N ASN A 44 -3.91 -19.42 -2.67
CA ASN A 44 -4.12 -18.96 -1.29
C ASN A 44 -3.49 -17.61 -0.95
N ASN A 45 -2.55 -17.10 -1.75
CA ASN A 45 -1.76 -15.92 -1.39
C ASN A 45 -1.66 -14.91 -2.54
N ILE A 46 -1.41 -13.66 -2.18
CA ILE A 46 -0.92 -12.58 -3.05
C ILE A 46 0.47 -12.19 -2.54
N TYR A 47 1.46 -12.20 -3.42
CA TYR A 47 2.84 -11.81 -3.11
C TYR A 47 3.14 -10.47 -3.77
N LEU A 48 3.65 -9.51 -2.98
CA LEU A 48 4.19 -8.24 -3.48
C LEU A 48 5.70 -8.29 -3.29
N THR A 49 6.45 -8.37 -4.38
CA THR A 49 7.92 -8.53 -4.34
C THR A 49 8.59 -7.34 -5.00
N GLY A 50 9.41 -6.60 -4.25
CA GLY A 50 10.05 -5.37 -4.73
C GLY A 50 11.18 -4.88 -3.83
N GLN A 51 11.45 -3.58 -3.91
CA GLN A 51 12.43 -2.91 -3.07
C GLN A 51 11.72 -2.33 -1.85
N ALA A 52 12.16 -2.72 -0.65
CA ALA A 52 11.60 -2.17 0.58
C ALA A 52 12.55 -1.21 1.27
N PHE A 53 11.98 -0.23 1.97
CA PHE A 53 12.65 0.75 2.79
C PHE A 53 12.03 0.67 4.19
N TYR A 54 12.88 0.45 5.20
CA TYR A 54 12.48 0.39 6.60
C TYR A 54 12.80 1.72 7.29
N GLY A 55 11.83 2.24 8.06
CA GLY A 55 12.01 3.41 8.94
C GLY A 55 11.41 3.16 10.33
N ASP A 56 12.11 3.60 11.37
CA ASP A 56 11.70 3.57 12.77
C ASP A 56 11.07 4.89 13.26
N GLU A 57 11.09 5.93 12.42
CA GLU A 57 10.39 7.19 12.63
C GLU A 57 9.31 7.42 11.56
N ASN A 58 8.28 8.18 11.93
CA ASN A 58 7.10 8.48 11.11
C ASN A 58 7.52 8.98 9.71
N LEU A 59 7.13 8.27 8.64
CA LEU A 59 7.60 8.45 7.25
C LEU A 59 7.32 9.84 6.63
N ASN A 60 6.68 10.75 7.36
CA ASN A 60 6.40 12.12 6.93
C ASN A 60 7.63 13.02 6.85
N ASP A 61 8.78 12.62 7.40
CA ASP A 61 10.04 13.33 7.18
C ASP A 61 10.74 12.80 5.92
N ILE A 62 10.47 13.43 4.78
CA ILE A 62 11.14 13.19 3.50
C ILE A 62 12.66 13.37 3.70
N GLY A 63 13.36 12.27 3.97
CA GLY A 63 14.77 12.26 4.34
C GLY A 63 15.23 11.17 5.32
N ILE A 64 14.35 10.26 5.77
CA ILE A 64 14.72 9.17 6.70
C ILE A 64 15.85 8.30 6.12
N GLU A 65 16.80 7.94 6.98
CA GLU A 65 17.88 6.98 6.72
C GLU A 65 17.31 5.56 6.50
N CYS A 66 16.58 5.36 5.41
CA CYS A 66 15.99 4.09 5.09
C CYS A 66 17.07 3.06 4.76
N ILE A 67 16.99 1.89 5.39
CA ILE A 67 17.84 0.75 5.02
C ILE A 67 17.16 0.04 3.84
N PRO A 68 17.75 0.05 2.62
CA PRO A 68 17.16 -0.65 1.49
C PRO A 68 17.27 -2.16 1.72
N ILE A 69 16.14 -2.84 1.59
CA ILE A 69 16.05 -4.30 1.56
C ILE A 69 15.80 -4.69 0.11
N GLU A 70 16.85 -5.20 -0.54
CA GLU A 70 16.73 -5.76 -1.88
C GLU A 70 15.91 -7.06 -1.84
N ASN A 71 14.91 -7.17 -2.70
CA ASN A 71 14.03 -8.34 -2.85
C ASN A 71 13.22 -8.67 -1.58
N TYR A 72 12.49 -7.68 -1.05
CA TYR A 72 11.50 -7.90 -0.01
C TYR A 72 10.21 -8.48 -0.60
N THR A 73 9.59 -9.43 0.12
CA THR A 73 8.29 -10.00 -0.25
C THR A 73 7.28 -9.80 0.87
N LEU A 74 6.23 -9.00 0.61
CA LEU A 74 5.02 -9.00 1.43
C LEU A 74 4.09 -10.13 0.97
N THR A 75 3.58 -10.91 1.92
CA THR A 75 2.57 -11.95 1.64
C THR A 75 1.23 -11.56 2.25
N LEU A 76 0.22 -11.40 1.40
CA LEU A 76 -1.17 -11.24 1.82
C LEU A 76 -1.90 -12.58 1.67
N ASN A 77 -2.36 -13.15 2.78
CA ASN A 77 -3.12 -14.39 2.75
C ASN A 77 -4.56 -14.10 2.29
N LYS A 78 -5.14 -14.93 1.42
CA LYS A 78 -6.56 -14.82 1.04
C LYS A 78 -7.47 -15.49 2.04
N ILE A 79 -6.96 -16.44 2.83
CA ILE A 79 -7.70 -17.09 3.90
C ILE A 79 -8.02 -16.03 4.95
N GLY A 80 -9.32 -15.82 5.18
CA GLY A 80 -9.81 -14.81 6.10
C GLY A 80 -9.98 -13.42 5.49
N LEU A 81 -9.54 -13.16 4.25
CA LEU A 81 -9.81 -11.89 3.56
C LEU A 81 -11.29 -11.86 3.12
N VAL A 82 -12.08 -10.96 3.69
CA VAL A 82 -13.52 -10.85 3.44
C VAL A 82 -13.88 -9.71 2.48
N GLY A 83 -13.05 -8.68 2.42
CA GLY A 83 -13.28 -7.49 1.60
C GLY A 83 -12.08 -6.57 1.50
N TRP A 84 -12.23 -5.52 0.71
CA TRP A 84 -11.33 -4.38 0.70
C TRP A 84 -12.08 -3.13 0.22
N HIS A 85 -11.60 -1.96 0.63
CA HIS A 85 -12.08 -0.68 0.11
C HIS A 85 -10.94 0.35 0.12
N LYS A 86 -11.12 1.43 -0.65
CA LYS A 86 -10.21 2.58 -0.67
C LYS A 86 -10.89 3.75 0.06
N GLU A 87 -10.17 4.42 0.96
CA GLU A 87 -10.63 5.67 1.58
C GLU A 87 -10.04 6.90 0.88
N ASN A 88 -10.61 8.08 1.14
CA ASN A 88 -10.41 9.33 0.37
C ASN A 88 -8.99 9.92 0.41
N CYS A 89 -8.06 9.33 1.16
CA CYS A 89 -6.69 9.82 1.35
C CYS A 89 -5.62 8.84 0.85
N GLY A 90 -5.96 7.96 -0.10
CA GLY A 90 -5.00 6.99 -0.62
C GLY A 90 -4.81 5.77 0.28
N GLU A 91 -5.68 5.55 1.26
CA GLU A 91 -5.59 4.34 2.08
C GLU A 91 -6.35 3.19 1.43
N LEU A 92 -5.71 2.02 1.36
CA LEU A 92 -6.31 0.76 0.98
C LEU A 92 -6.51 -0.11 2.23
N HIS A 93 -7.77 -0.32 2.60
CA HIS A 93 -8.15 -1.13 3.76
C HIS A 93 -8.45 -2.55 3.30
N LEU A 94 -7.67 -3.51 3.79
CA LEU A 94 -7.89 -4.94 3.58
C LEU A 94 -8.59 -5.52 4.81
N GLU A 95 -9.83 -5.97 4.63
CA GLU A 95 -10.68 -6.48 5.71
C GLU A 95 -10.51 -7.99 5.85
N TYR A 96 -9.96 -8.42 6.98
CA TYR A 96 -9.89 -9.81 7.37
C TYR A 96 -10.95 -10.14 8.44
N VAL A 97 -11.23 -11.43 8.66
CA VAL A 97 -12.17 -11.90 9.68
C VAL A 97 -11.81 -11.38 11.08
N ASP A 98 -10.52 -11.22 11.39
CA ASP A 98 -10.00 -10.90 12.73
C ASP A 98 -9.30 -9.54 12.83
N ARG A 99 -9.04 -8.85 11.71
CA ARG A 99 -8.25 -7.60 11.67
C ARG A 99 -8.52 -6.78 10.41
N ILE A 100 -8.00 -5.56 10.39
CA ILE A 100 -7.88 -4.73 9.18
C ILE A 100 -6.40 -4.46 8.96
N ILE A 101 -5.93 -4.59 7.72
CA ILE A 101 -4.60 -4.15 7.30
C ILE A 101 -4.77 -2.90 6.46
N ILE A 102 -4.10 -1.81 6.83
CA ILE A 102 -4.10 -0.56 6.08
C ILE A 102 -2.82 -0.49 5.27
N LEU A 103 -2.95 -0.30 3.96
CA LEU A 103 -1.85 0.04 3.07
C LEU A 103 -2.05 1.50 2.66
N GLU A 104 -1.16 2.38 3.09
CA GLU A 104 -1.14 3.75 2.63
C GLU A 104 -0.49 3.76 1.25
N CYS A 105 -1.24 4.13 0.22
CA CYS A 105 -0.65 4.48 -1.07
C CYS A 105 -0.81 5.98 -1.25
N ASP A 106 0.30 6.65 -1.53
CA ASP A 106 0.22 7.99 -2.03
C ASP A 106 -0.41 7.89 -3.44
N ASP A 107 -1.69 8.22 -3.49
CA ASP A 107 -2.50 8.28 -4.70
C ASP A 107 -2.90 9.75 -4.89
N GLU A 108 -2.04 10.69 -4.45
CA GLU A 108 -2.20 12.15 -4.57
C GLU A 108 -2.18 12.66 -6.03
N VAL A 109 -2.50 11.82 -7.01
CA VAL A 109 -3.12 12.33 -8.24
C VAL A 109 -4.59 12.61 -7.95
N LEU A 110 -4.93 13.56 -7.06
CA LEU A 110 -6.29 14.18 -7.01
C LEU A 110 -6.48 15.37 -6.04
N TRP A 111 -5.50 16.26 -5.76
CA TRP A 111 -5.83 17.57 -5.14
C TRP A 111 -5.02 18.79 -5.63
N ARG A 112 -4.36 18.73 -6.80
CA ARG A 112 -3.64 19.90 -7.35
C ARG A 112 -4.31 20.67 -8.50
N GLU A 113 -5.54 20.36 -8.91
CA GLU A 113 -6.16 21.08 -10.05
C GLU A 113 -7.59 21.63 -9.88
N GLU A 114 -8.17 21.73 -8.67
CA GLU A 114 -9.49 22.40 -8.52
C GLU A 114 -9.57 23.57 -7.51
N ASP A 115 -8.46 24.01 -6.90
CA ASP A 115 -8.43 25.28 -6.12
C ASP A 115 -7.75 26.45 -6.85
N MET A 116 -7.45 26.32 -8.15
CA MET A 116 -7.06 27.44 -9.02
C MET A 116 -8.12 27.79 -10.09
N GLY A 117 -9.37 27.46 -9.82
CA GLY A 117 -10.50 27.80 -10.68
C GLY A 117 -11.61 28.47 -9.88
N GLU A 118 -11.68 29.79 -9.99
CA GLU A 118 -12.80 30.66 -9.60
C GLU A 118 -12.86 31.17 -8.15
N ALA A 119 -12.09 32.24 -7.90
CA ALA A 119 -12.60 33.38 -7.15
C ALA A 119 -12.31 34.67 -7.94
N ILE A 120 -13.35 35.10 -8.69
CA ILE A 120 -13.69 36.43 -9.25
C ILE A 120 -12.56 37.48 -9.35
#